data_AF-A0AA44DC58-F1
#
_entry.id   AF-A0AA44DC58-F1
#
_cell.length_a   1.000
_cell.length_b   1.000
_cell.length_c   1.000
_cell.angle_alpha   90.00
_cell.angle_beta   90.00
_cell.angle_gamma   90.00
#
_symmetry.space_group_name_H-M   'P 1'
#
loop_
_entity.id
_entity.type
_entity.pdbx_description
1 polymer ?
#
loop_
_entity_poly.entity_id
_entity_poly.type
_entity_poly.pdbx_seq_one_letter_code
_entity_poly.pdbx_strand_id
1 'polypeptide(L)'
;MADDYLCHLQSESVERDAVLKTLDADEVKTMIFAVPSDLTEDLERELRRLESGEDSLPSNVCLFEGAAGDSNGSVRIMFQWAMPESSKGAGRALRNANRYEVNGLPAEASEGDAKLSFSCVMPGELHDASRQARLVGWVSLTGGPRRGPREGWDIRYVTLSYLMAQKAVDALGCENKPLKGDPVVKPVKG
;
A
#
# COMPACT_ATOMS: atom_id res chain seq x y z
N MET A 1 -0.13 -23.44 9.96
CA MET A 1 -0.48 -22.02 10.07
C MET A 1 -0.02 -21.39 8.79
N ALA A 2 -0.92 -20.76 8.02
CA ALA A 2 -0.49 -19.99 6.86
C ALA A 2 0.45 -18.89 7.36
N ASP A 3 1.53 -18.64 6.62
CA ASP A 3 2.53 -17.65 6.99
C ASP A 3 1.93 -16.26 6.76
N ASP A 4 1.53 -15.55 7.82
CA ASP A 4 0.91 -14.22 7.75
C ASP A 4 1.95 -13.10 7.49
N TYR A 5 2.94 -13.39 6.63
CA TYR A 5 4.11 -12.54 6.41
C TYR A 5 3.77 -11.14 5.86
N LEU A 6 2.56 -10.96 5.31
CA LEU A 6 2.04 -9.67 4.88
C LEU A 6 1.96 -8.69 6.05
N CYS A 7 1.43 -9.12 7.19
CA CYS A 7 1.22 -8.26 8.37
C CYS A 7 2.24 -8.51 9.48
N HIS A 8 3.03 -9.58 9.38
CA HIS A 8 4.08 -9.86 10.35
C HIS A 8 5.24 -8.87 10.21
N LEU A 9 5.45 -8.06 11.25
CA LEU A 9 6.56 -7.13 11.39
C LEU A 9 7.67 -7.77 12.22
N GLN A 10 8.68 -8.34 11.55
CA GLN A 10 9.83 -8.95 12.22
C GLN A 10 10.55 -7.94 13.11
N SER A 11 11.16 -8.42 14.20
CA SER A 11 12.04 -7.59 15.02
C SER A 11 13.19 -7.06 14.17
N GLU A 12 13.53 -5.77 14.33
CA GLU A 12 14.61 -5.10 13.57
C GLU A 12 14.39 -5.03 12.05
N SER A 13 13.13 -5.18 11.58
CA SER A 13 12.81 -5.03 10.17
C SER A 13 12.53 -3.58 9.78
N VAL A 14 12.87 -3.23 8.53
CA VAL A 14 12.60 -1.89 7.98
C VAL A 14 11.12 -1.55 7.97
N GLU A 15 10.24 -2.53 7.81
CA GLU A 15 8.79 -2.35 7.87
C GLU A 15 8.33 -2.04 9.29
N ARG A 16 8.87 -2.74 10.29
CA ARG A 16 8.57 -2.46 11.70
C ARG A 16 8.95 -1.02 12.04
N ASP A 17 10.17 -0.62 11.69
CA ASP A 17 10.67 0.73 11.95
C ASP A 17 9.83 1.79 11.22
N ALA A 18 9.43 1.51 9.97
CA ALA A 18 8.58 2.40 9.20
C ALA A 18 7.20 2.57 9.86
N VAL A 19 6.57 1.50 10.35
CA VAL A 19 5.28 1.56 11.04
C VAL A 19 5.39 2.30 12.38
N LEU A 20 6.38 1.96 13.21
CA LEU A 20 6.60 2.60 14.51
C LEU A 20 6.83 4.10 14.36
N LYS A 21 7.71 4.50 13.43
CA LYS A 21 8.00 5.92 13.13
C LYS A 21 6.82 6.66 12.52
N THR A 22 5.93 5.94 11.83
CA THR A 22 4.70 6.50 11.27
C THR A 22 3.66 6.77 12.36
N LEU A 23 3.61 5.90 13.37
CA LEU A 23 2.70 6.00 14.51
C LEU A 23 3.24 6.83 15.69
N ASP A 24 4.55 7.14 15.70
CA ASP A 24 5.30 7.66 16.88
C ASP A 24 5.01 6.80 18.11
N ALA A 25 5.19 5.48 17.93
CA ALA A 25 4.94 4.49 18.95
C ALA A 25 6.19 3.63 19.16
N ASP A 26 6.35 3.11 20.38
CA ASP A 26 7.43 2.16 20.73
C ASP A 26 6.98 0.72 20.46
N GLU A 27 5.69 0.46 20.60
CA GLU A 27 5.07 -0.83 20.27
C GLU A 27 3.81 -0.67 19.41
N VAL A 28 3.53 -1.73 18.64
CA VAL A 28 2.35 -1.79 17.76
C VAL A 28 1.57 -3.08 17.96
N LYS A 29 0.25 -2.94 17.98
CA LYS A 29 -0.70 -4.05 17.86
C LYS A 29 -1.06 -4.21 16.39
N THR A 30 -1.15 -5.45 15.93
CA THR A 30 -1.49 -5.78 14.55
C THR A 30 -2.82 -6.53 14.50
N MET A 31 -3.74 -6.05 13.68
CA MET A 31 -4.96 -6.76 13.29
C MET A 31 -4.80 -7.20 11.83
N ILE A 32 -5.03 -8.48 11.58
CA ILE A 32 -4.89 -9.12 10.26
C ILE A 32 -6.29 -9.31 9.68
N PHE A 33 -6.55 -8.74 8.51
CA PHE A 33 -7.80 -8.91 7.78
C PHE A 33 -7.68 -9.95 6.66
N ALA A 34 -6.49 -10.08 6.07
CA ALA A 34 -6.22 -11.04 5.00
C ALA A 34 -4.81 -11.61 5.16
N VAL A 35 -4.72 -12.94 5.15
CA VAL A 35 -3.46 -13.66 4.99
C VAL A 35 -3.07 -13.68 3.49
N PRO A 36 -1.84 -14.09 3.10
CA PRO A 36 -1.42 -14.01 1.70
C PRO A 36 -2.34 -14.70 0.70
N SER A 37 -2.85 -15.91 1.02
CA SER A 37 -3.78 -16.63 0.14
C SER A 37 -5.08 -15.86 -0.07
N ASP A 38 -5.65 -15.32 1.01
CA ASP A 38 -6.92 -14.61 0.97
C ASP A 38 -6.79 -13.30 0.18
N LEU A 39 -5.67 -12.58 0.35
CA LEU A 39 -5.38 -11.38 -0.43
C LEU A 39 -5.28 -11.73 -1.93
N THR A 40 -4.54 -12.78 -2.28
CA THR A 40 -4.39 -13.21 -3.67
C THR A 40 -5.73 -13.61 -4.26
N GLU A 41 -6.51 -14.46 -3.59
CA GLU A 41 -7.85 -14.87 -4.05
C GLU A 41 -8.79 -13.67 -4.23
N ASP A 42 -8.76 -12.71 -3.31
CA ASP A 42 -9.54 -11.49 -3.39
C ASP A 42 -9.14 -10.63 -4.60
N LEU A 43 -7.85 -10.35 -4.76
CA LEU A 43 -7.36 -9.52 -5.87
C LEU A 43 -7.54 -10.21 -7.23
N GLU A 44 -7.43 -11.53 -7.31
CA GLU A 44 -7.73 -12.28 -8.52
C GLU A 44 -9.21 -12.19 -8.88
N ARG A 45 -10.10 -12.39 -7.90
CA ARG A 45 -11.55 -12.31 -8.09
C ARG A 45 -11.96 -10.91 -8.53
N GLU A 46 -11.39 -9.88 -7.91
CA GLU A 46 -11.65 -8.50 -8.30
C GLU A 46 -11.13 -8.21 -9.71
N LEU A 47 -9.91 -8.66 -10.06
CA LEU A 47 -9.36 -8.50 -11.40
C LEU A 47 -10.25 -9.13 -12.49
N ARG A 48 -10.85 -10.31 -12.24
CA ARG A 48 -11.81 -10.94 -13.14
C ARG A 48 -13.09 -10.10 -13.33
N ARG A 49 -13.44 -9.25 -12.37
CA ARG A 49 -14.64 -8.39 -12.41
C ARG A 49 -14.39 -7.02 -13.05
N LEU A 50 -13.12 -6.62 -13.21
CA LEU A 50 -12.74 -5.30 -13.75
C LEU A 50 -13.10 -5.06 -15.22
N GLU A 51 -13.60 -6.07 -15.93
CA GLU A 51 -14.13 -5.92 -17.30
C GLU A 51 -15.25 -4.85 -17.41
N SER A 52 -15.85 -4.42 -16.29
CA SER A 52 -16.83 -3.33 -16.24
C SER A 52 -16.24 -1.92 -16.44
N GLY A 53 -14.90 -1.76 -16.52
CA GLY A 53 -14.23 -0.47 -16.68
C GLY A 53 -14.20 0.39 -15.42
N GLU A 54 -14.59 -0.16 -14.27
CA GLU A 54 -14.54 0.48 -12.96
C GLU A 54 -13.41 -0.10 -12.11
N ASP A 55 -12.89 0.69 -11.18
CA ASP A 55 -11.88 0.21 -10.22
C ASP A 55 -12.47 -0.86 -9.29
N SER A 56 -11.63 -1.75 -8.78
CA SER A 56 -12.08 -2.73 -7.79
C SER A 56 -12.38 -2.09 -6.44
N LEU A 57 -13.08 -2.83 -5.60
CA LEU A 57 -13.12 -2.53 -4.17
C LEU A 57 -11.73 -2.78 -3.55
N PRO A 58 -11.39 -2.06 -2.47
CA PRO A 58 -10.16 -2.30 -1.73
C PRO A 58 -10.24 -3.53 -0.84
N SER A 59 -9.23 -4.39 -0.95
CA SER A 59 -8.95 -5.47 -0.01
C SER A 59 -8.15 -4.93 1.16
N ASN A 60 -8.72 -5.02 2.37
CA ASN A 60 -8.02 -4.67 3.60
C ASN A 60 -7.05 -5.79 3.97
N VAL A 61 -5.82 -5.44 4.36
CA VAL A 61 -4.80 -6.44 4.69
C VAL A 61 -4.43 -6.37 6.15
N CYS A 62 -3.90 -5.23 6.60
CA CYS A 62 -3.42 -5.05 7.95
C CYS A 62 -3.96 -3.74 8.54
N LEU A 63 -4.16 -3.72 9.85
CA LEU A 63 -4.26 -2.51 10.65
C LEU A 63 -3.23 -2.58 11.76
N PHE A 64 -2.35 -1.58 11.80
CA PHE A 64 -1.38 -1.37 12.87
C PHE A 64 -1.86 -0.24 13.77
N GLU A 65 -1.89 -0.48 15.07
CA GLU A 65 -2.31 0.51 16.07
C GLU A 65 -1.17 0.69 17.08
N GLY A 66 -0.95 1.92 17.54
CA GLY A 66 -0.04 2.16 18.66
C GLY A 66 -0.50 1.38 19.91
N ALA A 67 0.44 0.88 20.71
CA ALA A 67 0.09 0.30 22.00
C ALA A 67 -0.57 1.35 22.91
N ALA A 68 -1.38 0.87 23.87
CA ALA A 68 -2.15 1.74 24.74
C ALA A 68 -1.20 2.60 25.59
N GLY A 69 -1.23 3.92 25.39
CA GLY A 69 -0.36 4.89 26.06
C GLY A 69 0.65 5.57 25.12
N ASP A 70 0.94 4.97 23.97
CA ASP A 70 1.95 5.47 23.03
C ASP A 70 1.34 6.41 21.99
N SER A 71 0.25 5.97 21.34
CA SER A 71 -0.39 6.69 20.24
C SER A 71 -1.84 6.28 20.09
N ASN A 72 -2.73 7.24 19.81
CA ASN A 72 -4.10 6.96 19.37
C ASN A 72 -4.18 6.78 17.84
N GLY A 73 -3.03 6.67 17.19
CA GLY A 73 -2.92 6.53 15.75
C GLY A 73 -3.10 5.09 15.29
N SER A 74 -3.57 4.95 14.05
CA SER A 74 -3.56 3.68 13.34
C SER A 74 -3.16 3.86 11.89
N VAL A 75 -2.58 2.80 11.32
CA VAL A 75 -2.22 2.69 9.91
C VAL A 75 -2.92 1.48 9.33
N ARG A 76 -3.74 1.70 8.30
CA ARG A 76 -4.44 0.67 7.54
C ARG A 76 -3.75 0.48 6.19
N ILE A 77 -3.52 -0.78 5.83
CA ILE A 77 -2.95 -1.19 4.53
C ILE A 77 -4.02 -1.84 3.69
N MET A 78 -4.17 -1.39 2.45
CA MET A 78 -5.14 -1.92 1.49
C MET A 78 -4.55 -2.04 0.09
N PHE A 79 -5.09 -2.94 -0.72
CA PHE A 79 -4.77 -3.04 -2.15
C PHE A 79 -6.03 -3.03 -3.00
N GLN A 80 -5.93 -2.43 -4.17
CA GLN A 80 -7.02 -2.42 -5.16
C GLN A 80 -6.46 -2.28 -6.57
N TRP A 81 -7.18 -2.82 -7.53
CA TRP A 81 -6.91 -2.64 -8.94
C TRP A 81 -7.57 -1.36 -9.44
N ALA A 82 -6.83 -0.60 -10.24
CA ALA A 82 -7.28 0.63 -10.88
C ALA A 82 -7.23 0.49 -12.40
N MET A 83 -8.29 0.92 -13.08
CA MET A 83 -8.25 1.08 -14.53
C MET A 83 -7.52 2.39 -14.88
N PRO A 84 -6.57 2.39 -15.83
CA PRO A 84 -5.82 3.60 -16.20
C PRO A 84 -6.70 4.78 -16.63
N GLU A 85 -7.87 4.52 -17.21
CA GLU A 85 -8.82 5.54 -17.68
C GLU A 85 -9.88 5.90 -16.64
N SER A 86 -9.95 5.19 -15.50
CA SER A 86 -10.88 5.51 -14.42
C SER A 86 -10.42 6.76 -13.68
N SER A 87 -11.24 7.80 -13.71
CA SER A 87 -11.09 8.98 -12.83
C SER A 87 -11.83 8.83 -11.50
N LYS A 88 -12.26 7.62 -11.15
CA LYS A 88 -13.00 7.29 -9.92
C LYS A 88 -12.10 6.45 -8.99
N GLY A 89 -12.62 6.08 -7.82
CA GLY A 89 -12.00 5.11 -6.91
C GLY A 89 -10.48 5.20 -6.76
N ALA A 90 -9.81 4.12 -7.18
CA ALA A 90 -8.38 3.92 -7.13
C ALA A 90 -7.59 4.78 -8.11
N GLY A 91 -8.15 4.97 -9.31
CA GLY A 91 -7.56 5.79 -10.37
C GLY A 91 -7.59 7.29 -10.05
N ARG A 92 -8.53 7.73 -9.20
CA ARG A 92 -8.68 9.13 -8.81
C ARG A 92 -7.53 9.62 -7.94
N ALA A 93 -6.97 10.78 -8.27
CA ALA A 93 -5.99 11.46 -7.46
C ALA A 93 -6.51 11.78 -6.05
N LEU A 94 -5.64 11.66 -5.05
CA LEU A 94 -5.93 12.07 -3.68
C LEU A 94 -6.21 13.59 -3.62
N ARG A 95 -7.19 13.99 -2.79
CA ARG A 95 -7.53 15.41 -2.63
C ARG A 95 -6.40 16.14 -1.92
N ASN A 96 -5.98 17.30 -2.45
CA ASN A 96 -4.89 18.11 -1.90
C ASN A 96 -3.58 17.33 -1.75
N ALA A 97 -3.31 16.40 -2.67
CA ALA A 97 -2.14 15.54 -2.60
C ALA A 97 -0.88 16.19 -3.15
N ASN A 98 0.22 15.93 -2.46
CA ASN A 98 1.56 16.10 -2.98
C ASN A 98 1.93 14.86 -3.81
N ARG A 99 2.62 15.09 -4.92
CA ARG A 99 3.08 14.03 -5.82
C ARG A 99 4.52 13.65 -5.52
N TYR A 100 4.76 12.36 -5.50
CA TYR A 100 6.06 11.76 -5.26
C TYR A 100 6.36 10.71 -6.33
N GLU A 101 7.63 10.39 -6.43
CA GLU A 101 8.12 9.22 -7.14
C GLU A 101 8.88 8.36 -6.14
N VAL A 102 8.59 7.06 -6.11
CA VAL A 102 9.36 6.07 -5.35
C VAL A 102 9.91 5.03 -6.30
N ASN A 103 11.24 4.97 -6.42
CA ASN A 103 11.93 4.07 -7.36
C ASN A 103 11.38 4.14 -8.80
N GLY A 104 11.04 5.34 -9.30
CA GLY A 104 10.45 5.53 -10.64
C GLY A 104 8.94 5.35 -10.72
N LEU A 105 8.27 4.97 -9.63
CA LEU A 105 6.82 4.71 -9.61
C LEU A 105 6.04 5.90 -9.05
N PRO A 106 4.87 6.22 -9.62
CA PRO A 106 4.05 7.32 -9.16
C PRO A 106 3.44 7.02 -7.79
N ALA A 107 3.61 7.97 -6.88
CA ALA A 107 2.99 7.95 -5.57
C ALA A 107 2.34 9.31 -5.26
N GLU A 108 1.30 9.27 -4.44
CA GLU A 108 0.61 10.46 -3.95
C GLU A 108 0.49 10.36 -2.43
N ALA A 109 0.62 11.50 -1.75
CA ALA A 109 0.39 11.59 -0.32
C ALA A 109 -0.43 12.84 0.01
N SER A 110 -1.41 12.67 0.89
CA SER A 110 -2.32 13.69 1.41
C SER A 110 -2.51 13.46 2.91
N GLU A 111 -3.25 14.35 3.60
CA GLU A 111 -3.10 14.54 5.05
C GLU A 111 -3.04 13.24 5.87
N GLY A 112 -3.91 12.28 5.55
CA GLY A 112 -3.95 10.96 6.17
C GLY A 112 -3.86 9.79 5.20
N ASP A 113 -3.54 9.99 3.94
CA ASP A 113 -3.52 8.89 2.97
C ASP A 113 -2.29 8.98 2.07
N ALA A 114 -1.70 7.84 1.75
CA ALA A 114 -0.76 7.69 0.65
C ALA A 114 -1.18 6.53 -0.24
N LYS A 115 -0.94 6.68 -1.53
CA LYS A 115 -1.11 5.59 -2.50
C LYS A 115 0.08 5.49 -3.44
N LEU A 116 0.42 4.25 -3.78
CA LEU A 116 1.46 3.89 -4.74
C LEU A 116 0.80 3.10 -5.87
N SER A 117 0.99 3.52 -7.12
CA SER A 117 0.42 2.83 -8.29
C SER A 117 1.52 2.18 -9.13
N PHE A 118 1.35 0.90 -9.48
CA PHE A 118 2.33 0.14 -10.25
C PHE A 118 1.67 -0.95 -11.11
N SER A 119 2.41 -1.48 -12.08
CA SER A 119 1.94 -2.61 -12.89
C SER A 119 2.38 -3.91 -12.21
N CYS A 120 1.44 -4.76 -11.81
CA CYS A 120 1.70 -6.14 -11.41
C CYS A 120 1.16 -7.04 -12.50
N VAL A 121 2.04 -7.76 -13.19
CA VAL A 121 1.65 -8.75 -14.20
C VAL A 121 1.45 -10.09 -13.51
N MET A 122 0.19 -10.49 -13.35
CA MET A 122 -0.19 -11.76 -12.71
C MET A 122 0.19 -12.94 -13.61
N PRO A 123 0.59 -14.10 -13.04
CA PRO A 123 0.81 -15.30 -13.83
C PRO A 123 -0.52 -15.93 -14.29
N GLY A 124 -0.42 -16.86 -15.24
CA GLY A 124 -1.54 -17.73 -15.65
C GLY A 124 -2.66 -17.01 -16.40
N GLU A 125 -3.90 -17.43 -16.15
CA GLU A 125 -5.10 -16.96 -16.89
C GLU A 125 -5.38 -15.44 -16.72
N LEU A 126 -4.80 -14.82 -15.68
CA LEU A 126 -4.97 -13.40 -15.39
C LEU A 126 -3.88 -12.51 -16.00
N HIS A 127 -2.94 -13.09 -16.75
CA HIS A 127 -1.82 -12.35 -17.34
C HIS A 127 -2.30 -11.16 -18.18
N ASP A 128 -3.18 -11.40 -19.15
CA ASP A 128 -3.64 -10.33 -20.05
C ASP A 128 -4.55 -9.30 -19.36
N ALA A 129 -5.36 -9.72 -18.40
CA ALA A 129 -6.21 -8.81 -17.62
C ALA A 129 -5.37 -7.89 -16.73
N SER A 130 -4.38 -8.45 -16.03
CA SER A 130 -3.52 -7.68 -15.11
C SER A 130 -2.68 -6.60 -15.81
N ARG A 131 -2.35 -6.80 -17.10
CA ARG A 131 -1.64 -5.81 -17.92
C ARG A 131 -2.48 -4.59 -18.28
N GLN A 132 -3.80 -4.70 -18.21
CA GLN A 132 -4.75 -3.63 -18.53
C GLN A 132 -5.10 -2.77 -17.30
N ALA A 133 -4.74 -3.24 -16.09
CA ALA A 133 -4.97 -2.56 -14.84
C ALA A 133 -3.65 -2.14 -14.17
N ARG A 134 -3.75 -1.30 -13.14
CA ARG A 134 -2.66 -1.01 -12.21
C ARG A 134 -3.05 -1.49 -10.83
N LEU A 135 -2.11 -2.11 -10.11
CA LEU A 135 -2.30 -2.36 -8.69
C LEU A 135 -1.96 -1.09 -7.93
N VAL A 136 -2.79 -0.75 -6.94
CA VAL A 136 -2.62 0.41 -6.08
C VAL A 136 -2.52 -0.05 -4.63
N GLY A 137 -1.37 0.19 -4.01
CA GLY A 137 -1.17 0.00 -2.58
C GLY A 137 -1.52 1.27 -1.81
N TRP A 138 -2.35 1.14 -0.79
CA TRP A 138 -2.82 2.24 0.05
C TRP A 138 -2.29 2.13 1.47
N VAL A 139 -1.95 3.29 2.02
CA VAL A 139 -1.72 3.50 3.43
C VAL A 139 -2.68 4.58 3.88
N SER A 140 -3.59 4.26 4.80
CA SER A 140 -4.51 5.21 5.40
C SER A 140 -4.23 5.35 6.89
N LEU A 141 -4.14 6.58 7.36
CA LEU A 141 -3.75 6.94 8.71
C LEU A 141 -4.85 7.71 9.42
N THR A 142 -5.15 7.27 10.63
CA THR A 142 -6.01 8.01 11.56
C THR A 142 -5.23 8.32 12.83
N GLY A 143 -5.54 9.43 13.50
CA GLY A 143 -5.04 9.73 14.85
C GLY A 143 -3.52 9.87 15.03
N GLY A 144 -2.74 9.86 13.94
CA GLY A 144 -1.28 9.83 14.00
C GLY A 144 -0.61 11.18 14.31
N PRO A 145 0.69 11.15 14.64
CA PRO A 145 1.47 12.31 15.07
C PRO A 145 1.84 13.16 13.86
N ARG A 146 1.22 14.35 13.79
CA ARG A 146 1.49 15.36 12.77
C ARG A 146 2.48 16.40 13.30
N ARG A 147 3.70 15.96 13.64
CA ARG A 147 4.78 16.84 14.12
C ARG A 147 5.89 17.04 13.07
N GLY A 148 6.22 18.29 12.76
CA GLY A 148 7.24 18.66 11.78
C GLY A 148 6.70 19.02 10.38
N PRO A 149 7.57 19.10 9.36
CA PRO A 149 7.18 19.45 8.01
C PRO A 149 6.36 18.35 7.32
N ARG A 150 5.38 18.76 6.51
CA ARG A 150 4.47 17.86 5.78
C ARG A 150 5.19 16.82 4.91
N GLU A 151 6.22 17.25 4.18
CA GLU A 151 7.03 16.40 3.32
C GLU A 151 7.63 15.20 4.08
N GLY A 152 8.04 15.40 5.33
CA GLY A 152 8.59 14.33 6.15
C GLY A 152 7.57 13.26 6.54
N TRP A 153 6.28 13.58 6.60
CA TRP A 153 5.22 12.58 6.80
C TRP A 153 4.87 11.89 5.49
N ASP A 154 4.74 12.64 4.41
CA ASP A 154 4.47 12.09 3.09
C ASP A 154 5.50 11.03 2.68
N ILE A 155 6.80 11.35 2.84
CA ILE A 155 7.88 10.40 2.54
C ILE A 155 7.74 9.12 3.35
N ARG A 156 7.37 9.21 4.62
CA ARG A 156 7.14 8.03 5.48
C ARG A 156 5.98 7.18 4.98
N TYR A 157 4.86 7.81 4.63
CA TYR A 157 3.66 7.10 4.20
C TYR A 157 3.86 6.42 2.84
N VAL A 158 4.55 7.10 1.91
CA VAL A 158 4.93 6.51 0.61
C VAL A 158 5.92 5.36 0.79
N THR A 159 6.92 5.53 1.67
CA THR A 159 7.88 4.47 2.01
C THR A 159 7.16 3.24 2.54
N LEU A 160 6.24 3.40 3.48
CA LEU A 160 5.46 2.30 4.04
C LEU A 160 4.58 1.64 2.98
N SER A 161 3.93 2.42 2.11
CA SER A 161 3.15 1.89 0.99
C SER A 161 4.00 1.01 0.07
N TYR A 162 5.24 1.42 -0.22
CA TYR A 162 6.18 0.65 -1.03
C TYR A 162 6.58 -0.67 -0.37
N LEU A 163 6.98 -0.64 0.90
CA LEU A 163 7.42 -1.83 1.64
C LEU A 163 6.29 -2.87 1.74
N MET A 164 5.06 -2.42 2.04
CA MET A 164 3.91 -3.33 2.09
C MET A 164 3.55 -3.86 0.70
N ALA A 165 3.68 -3.03 -0.34
CA ALA A 165 3.44 -3.45 -1.70
C ALA A 165 4.47 -4.49 -2.19
N GLN A 166 5.71 -4.48 -1.71
CA GLN A 166 6.69 -5.53 -2.01
C GLN A 166 6.19 -6.90 -1.53
N LYS A 167 5.70 -6.97 -0.29
CA LYS A 167 5.12 -8.21 0.26
C LYS A 167 3.91 -8.69 -0.54
N ALA A 168 3.04 -7.76 -0.98
CA ALA A 168 1.90 -8.11 -1.83
C ALA A 168 2.30 -8.59 -3.23
N VAL A 169 3.34 -7.98 -3.82
CA VAL A 169 3.91 -8.42 -5.11
C VAL A 169 4.45 -9.85 -5.02
N ASP A 170 5.11 -10.19 -3.92
CA ASP A 170 5.60 -11.54 -3.65
C ASP A 170 4.44 -12.52 -3.47
N ALA A 171 3.37 -12.13 -2.76
CA ALA A 171 2.17 -12.94 -2.56
C ALA A 171 1.42 -13.24 -3.86
N LEU A 172 1.31 -12.24 -4.73
CA LEU A 172 0.66 -12.34 -6.03
C LEU A 172 1.51 -13.04 -7.08
N GLY A 173 2.83 -13.18 -6.82
CA GLY A 173 3.76 -13.76 -7.78
C GLY A 173 3.92 -12.93 -9.05
N CYS A 174 3.87 -11.59 -8.97
CA CYS A 174 3.92 -10.74 -10.16
C CYS A 174 5.20 -10.99 -10.99
N GLU A 175 5.03 -11.42 -12.24
CA GLU A 175 6.12 -11.89 -13.11
C GLU A 175 7.15 -10.80 -13.41
N ASN A 176 6.68 -9.55 -13.54
CA ASN A 176 7.51 -8.39 -13.87
C ASN A 176 8.30 -7.82 -12.67
N LYS A 177 8.04 -8.31 -11.44
CA LYS A 177 8.71 -7.88 -10.20
C LYS A 177 8.88 -6.35 -10.10
N PRO A 178 7.76 -5.59 -10.03
CA PRO A 178 7.75 -4.14 -10.21
C PRO A 178 8.43 -3.34 -9.08
N LEU A 179 8.63 -3.97 -7.92
CA LEU A 179 9.17 -3.35 -6.72
C LEU A 179 10.47 -4.06 -6.33
N LYS A 180 11.62 -3.39 -6.44
CA LYS A 180 12.94 -3.94 -6.14
C LYS A 180 13.80 -2.94 -5.40
N GLY A 181 14.59 -3.47 -4.46
CA GLY A 181 15.50 -2.69 -3.64
C GLY A 181 14.80 -1.84 -2.60
N ASP A 182 15.59 -1.00 -1.94
CA ASP A 182 15.09 -0.11 -0.89
C ASP A 182 14.32 1.08 -1.50
N PRO A 183 13.26 1.56 -0.84
CA PRO A 183 12.47 2.70 -1.32
C PRO A 183 13.28 4.00 -1.27
N VAL A 184 13.38 4.66 -2.42
CA VAL A 184 13.93 6.02 -2.56
C VAL A 184 12.81 6.95 -3.02
N VAL A 185 12.29 7.75 -2.09
CA VAL A 185 11.18 8.68 -2.34
C VAL A 185 11.70 10.07 -2.68
N LYS A 186 11.19 10.65 -3.77
CA LYS A 186 11.52 12.02 -4.21
C LYS A 186 10.24 12.82 -4.47
N PRO A 187 10.15 14.08 -4.05
CA PRO A 187 9.04 14.95 -4.44
C PRO A 187 9.09 15.23 -5.94
N VAL A 188 7.94 15.18 -6.60
CA VAL A 188 7.79 15.60 -8.00
C VAL A 188 7.45 17.08 -7.98
N LYS A 189 8.40 17.92 -8.41
CA LYS A 189 8.16 19.36 -8.57
C LYS A 189 7.21 19.56 -9.76
N GLY A 190 6.08 20.21 -9.49
CA GLY A 190 5.17 20.72 -10.51
C GLY A 190 5.65 22.04 -11.10
#